data_AF-A0A4R4Y2C0-F1
#
_entry.id   AF-A0A4R4Y2C0-F1
#
_cell.length_a   1.000
_cell.length_b   1.000
_cell.length_c   1.000
_cell.angle_alpha   90.00
_cell.angle_beta   90.00
_cell.angle_gamma   90.00
#
_symmetry.space_group_name_H-M   'P 1'
#
loop_
_entity.id
_entity.type
_entity.pdbx_description
1 polymer ?
#
loop_
_entity_poly.entity_id
_entity_poly.type
_entity_poly.pdbx_seq_one_letter_code
_entity_poly.pdbx_strand_id
1 'polypeptide(L)'
;MGHRSDAAAMLPAVHRLAEVMRAGGWVTEEPEAHLLPHLRRVPGWEVLGERLVDDGFNEVRARTGTELLGIEAHRAVIRLLSVIAEPAFLVRQAGDGVFECVTGVMPGDPPGYRSHGHLVRVVVEPSGGGQGLGG
;
A
#
# COMPACT_ATOMS: atom_id res chain seq x y z
N MET A 1 31.45 -21.11 3.19
CA MET A 1 31.16 -20.04 4.17
C MET A 1 30.42 -18.96 3.42
N GLY A 2 29.11 -18.82 3.63
CA GLY A 2 28.28 -17.88 2.87
C GLY A 2 28.53 -16.45 3.34
N HIS A 3 28.80 -15.53 2.40
CA HIS A 3 28.90 -14.11 2.71
C HIS A 3 27.50 -13.59 3.02
N ARG A 4 27.24 -13.21 4.27
CA ARG A 4 26.01 -12.52 4.68
C ARG A 4 26.26 -11.03 4.44
N SER A 5 25.62 -10.47 3.41
CA SER A 5 25.56 -9.02 3.21
C SER A 5 24.49 -8.40 4.11
N ASP A 6 24.68 -7.15 4.51
CA ASP A 6 23.66 -6.35 5.21
C ASP A 6 22.89 -5.44 4.23
N ALA A 7 21.91 -4.69 4.75
CA ALA A 7 21.07 -3.77 3.98
C ALA A 7 21.49 -2.29 4.13
N ALA A 8 22.70 -2.01 4.64
CA ALA A 8 23.12 -0.67 5.01
C ALA A 8 23.05 0.34 3.84
N ALA A 9 23.25 -0.12 2.61
CA ALA A 9 23.14 0.69 1.41
C ALA A 9 21.77 1.37 1.23
N MET A 10 20.68 0.81 1.78
CA MET A 10 19.34 1.41 1.71
C MET A 10 19.01 2.35 2.86
N LEU A 11 19.79 2.35 3.95
CA LEU A 11 19.51 3.17 5.13
C LEU A 11 19.39 4.68 4.80
N PRO A 12 20.23 5.28 3.94
CA PRO A 12 20.08 6.70 3.60
C PRO A 12 18.70 7.04 3.01
N ALA A 13 18.15 6.18 2.15
CA ALA A 13 16.83 6.39 1.55
C ALA A 13 15.71 6.21 2.59
N VAL A 14 15.81 5.19 3.43
CA VAL A 14 14.82 4.94 4.51
C VAL A 14 14.81 6.07 5.54
N HIS A 15 15.98 6.57 5.95
CA HIS A 15 16.07 7.69 6.89
C HIS A 15 15.48 8.97 6.29
N ARG A 16 15.75 9.25 5.01
CA ARG A 16 15.15 10.40 4.31
C ARG A 16 13.64 10.29 4.25
N LEU A 17 13.11 9.13 3.86
CA LEU A 17 11.67 8.90 3.85
C LEU A 17 11.06 9.16 5.24
N ALA A 18 11.68 8.64 6.29
CA ALA A 18 11.23 8.87 7.66
C ALA A 18 11.28 10.35 8.09
N GLU A 19 12.27 11.11 7.64
CA GLU A 19 12.35 12.56 7.89
C GLU A 19 11.22 13.31 7.19
N VAL A 20 11.01 13.04 5.90
CA VAL A 20 9.99 13.74 5.10
C VAL A 20 8.58 13.38 5.57
N MET A 21 8.31 12.12 5.95
CA MET A 21 7.02 11.71 6.54
C MET A 21 6.68 12.45 7.84
N ARG A 22 7.69 12.95 8.57
CA ARG A 22 7.50 13.74 9.80
C ARG A 22 7.33 15.22 9.53
N ALA A 23 7.76 15.71 8.37
CA ALA A 23 7.55 17.08 7.98
C ALA A 23 6.05 17.30 7.76
N GLY A 24 5.48 18.34 8.38
CA GLY A 24 4.09 18.72 8.13
C GLY A 24 3.85 18.95 6.64
N GLY A 25 2.69 18.52 6.13
CA GLY A 25 2.34 18.66 4.72
C GLY A 25 2.79 17.51 3.81
N TRP A 26 3.14 16.34 4.36
CA TRP A 26 3.38 15.13 3.55
C TRP A 26 2.15 14.74 2.72
N VAL A 27 0.97 14.72 3.32
CA VAL A 27 -0.28 14.47 2.58
C VAL A 27 -0.78 15.79 2.03
N THR A 28 -0.73 15.95 0.70
CA THR A 28 -1.16 17.20 0.02
C THR A 28 -2.38 17.02 -0.88
N GLU A 29 -2.89 15.79 -0.99
CA GLU A 29 -3.93 15.41 -1.93
C GLU A 29 -4.99 14.54 -1.24
N GLU A 30 -6.26 14.70 -1.66
CA GLU A 30 -7.37 13.93 -1.11
C GLU A 30 -7.33 12.47 -1.61
N PRO A 31 -7.13 11.48 -0.72
CA PRO A 31 -6.92 10.10 -1.14
C PRO A 31 -8.07 9.51 -1.97
N GLU A 32 -9.32 9.94 -1.74
CA GLU A 32 -10.47 9.42 -2.51
C GLU A 32 -10.46 9.90 -3.96
N ALA A 33 -9.92 11.08 -4.24
CA ALA A 33 -9.82 11.63 -5.58
C ALA A 33 -8.57 11.09 -6.32
N HIS A 34 -7.46 10.91 -5.60
CA HIS A 34 -6.17 10.61 -6.21
C HIS A 34 -5.84 9.11 -6.26
N LEU A 35 -6.20 8.31 -5.25
CA LEU A 35 -5.78 6.90 -5.18
C LEU A 35 -6.89 5.95 -5.60
N LEU A 36 -8.08 6.19 -5.06
CA LEU A 36 -9.19 5.24 -5.12
C LEU A 36 -9.69 4.93 -6.54
N PRO A 37 -9.70 5.88 -7.51
CA PRO A 37 -10.06 5.58 -8.89
C PRO A 37 -9.11 4.58 -9.57
N HIS A 38 -7.84 4.54 -9.16
CA HIS A 38 -6.87 3.59 -9.71
C HIS A 38 -7.05 2.21 -9.09
N LEU A 39 -7.22 2.13 -7.76
CA LEU A 39 -7.47 0.88 -7.04
C LEU A 39 -8.75 0.18 -7.52
N ARG A 40 -9.83 0.93 -7.73
CA ARG A 40 -11.13 0.38 -8.22
C ARG A 40 -11.07 -0.19 -9.63
N ARG A 41 -10.06 0.14 -10.43
CA ARG A 41 -9.91 -0.33 -11.82
C ARG A 41 -9.04 -1.58 -11.93
N VAL A 42 -8.44 -2.06 -10.84
CA VAL A 42 -7.55 -3.22 -10.88
C VAL A 42 -8.36 -4.51 -11.12
N PRO A 43 -8.10 -5.24 -12.21
CA PRO A 43 -8.82 -6.49 -12.48
C PRO A 43 -8.59 -7.55 -11.38
N GLY A 44 -9.64 -8.28 -11.04
CA GLY A 44 -9.58 -9.35 -10.02
C GLY A 44 -9.63 -8.86 -8.57
N TRP A 45 -9.78 -7.55 -8.36
CA TRP A 45 -9.98 -6.91 -7.07
C TRP A 45 -11.31 -6.15 -7.03
N GLU A 46 -11.99 -6.23 -5.90
CA GLU A 46 -13.20 -5.48 -5.57
C GLU A 46 -12.87 -4.59 -4.37
N VAL A 47 -12.96 -3.27 -4.52
CA VAL A 47 -12.87 -2.34 -3.37
C VAL A 47 -14.25 -2.27 -2.72
N LEU A 48 -14.34 -2.70 -1.48
CA LEU A 48 -15.58 -2.79 -0.70
C LEU A 48 -15.91 -1.50 0.05
N GLY A 49 -14.88 -0.70 0.34
CA GLY A 49 -15.03 0.58 1.00
C GLY A 49 -13.70 1.20 1.39
N GLU A 50 -13.78 2.46 1.77
CA GLU A 50 -12.68 3.34 2.12
C GLU A 50 -13.01 4.16 3.36
N ARG A 51 -11.99 4.50 4.15
CA ARG A 51 -12.11 5.52 5.19
C ARG A 51 -10.74 6.05 5.59
N LEU A 52 -10.66 7.35 5.87
CA LEU A 52 -9.54 7.92 6.62
C LEU A 52 -9.71 7.54 8.10
N VAL A 53 -8.65 6.98 8.70
CA VAL A 53 -8.62 6.63 10.13
C VAL A 53 -7.69 7.57 10.91
N ASP A 54 -7.86 7.62 12.23
CA ASP A 54 -7.24 8.62 13.12
C ASP A 54 -5.69 8.61 13.11
N ASP A 55 -5.08 7.51 12.70
CA ASP A 55 -3.63 7.36 12.56
C ASP A 55 -3.09 7.86 11.20
N GLY A 56 -3.95 8.48 10.38
CA GLY A 56 -3.60 9.10 9.11
C GLY A 56 -3.58 8.14 7.91
N PHE A 57 -3.89 6.86 8.11
CA PHE A 57 -4.04 5.92 7.00
C PHE A 57 -5.37 6.12 6.28
N ASN A 58 -5.34 6.09 4.95
CA ASN A 58 -6.53 5.75 4.17
C ASN A 58 -6.66 4.22 4.15
N GLU A 59 -7.63 3.71 4.91
CA GLU A 59 -7.96 2.29 4.96
C GLU A 59 -8.86 1.93 3.78
N VAL A 60 -8.42 0.95 2.98
CA VAL A 60 -9.13 0.40 1.83
C VAL A 60 -9.45 -1.06 2.13
N ARG A 61 -10.72 -1.39 2.27
CA ARG A 61 -11.19 -2.77 2.35
C ARG A 61 -11.34 -3.31 0.94
N ALA A 62 -10.65 -4.41 0.65
CA ALA A 62 -10.63 -5.00 -0.69
C ALA A 62 -10.81 -6.51 -0.62
N ARG A 63 -11.41 -7.07 -1.65
CA ARG A 63 -11.58 -8.52 -1.82
C ARG A 63 -10.99 -8.93 -3.16
N THR A 64 -10.46 -10.14 -3.23
CA THR A 64 -10.10 -10.78 -4.49
C THR A 64 -10.97 -12.01 -4.74
N GLY A 65 -11.16 -12.36 -6.01
CA GLY A 65 -11.97 -13.51 -6.42
C GLY A 65 -11.36 -14.88 -6.09
N THR A 66 -10.09 -14.90 -5.67
CA THR A 66 -9.35 -16.10 -5.28
C THR A 66 -8.85 -15.97 -3.86
N GLU A 67 -8.91 -17.04 -3.07
CA GLU A 67 -8.26 -17.07 -1.77
C GLU A 67 -6.74 -16.93 -1.93
N LEU A 68 -6.14 -16.02 -1.16
CA LEU A 68 -4.70 -15.76 -1.16
C LEU A 68 -4.13 -16.01 0.22
N LEU A 69 -3.05 -16.79 0.30
CA LEU A 69 -2.44 -17.18 1.56
C LEU A 69 -0.93 -16.87 1.56
N GLY A 70 -0.42 -16.55 2.75
CA GLY A 70 1.02 -16.32 2.98
C GLY A 70 1.64 -15.30 2.02
N ILE A 71 2.79 -15.65 1.44
CA ILE A 71 3.56 -14.73 0.57
C ILE A 71 2.83 -14.35 -0.72
N GLU A 72 1.89 -15.18 -1.20
CA GLU A 72 1.11 -14.86 -2.41
C GLU A 72 0.12 -13.73 -2.16
N ALA A 73 -0.48 -13.66 -0.97
CA ALA A 73 -1.29 -12.52 -0.56
C ALA A 73 -0.47 -11.23 -0.58
N HIS A 74 0.73 -11.26 0.00
CA HIS A 74 1.64 -10.12 -0.02
C HIS A 74 2.00 -9.66 -1.43
N ARG A 75 2.35 -10.59 -2.33
CA ARG A 75 2.67 -10.28 -3.74
C ARG A 75 1.46 -9.72 -4.49
N ALA A 76 0.26 -10.25 -4.25
CA ALA A 76 -0.96 -9.76 -4.88
C ALA A 76 -1.32 -8.35 -4.40
N VAL A 77 -1.15 -8.06 -3.11
CA VAL A 77 -1.41 -6.72 -2.57
C VAL A 77 -0.36 -5.71 -3.03
N ILE A 78 0.93 -6.10 -3.16
CA ILE A 78 1.92 -5.25 -3.83
C ILE A 78 1.48 -4.92 -5.26
N ARG A 79 0.95 -5.89 -6.02
CA ARG A 79 0.43 -5.63 -7.38
C ARG A 79 -0.76 -4.67 -7.36
N LEU A 80 -1.69 -4.82 -6.44
CA LEU A 80 -2.80 -3.87 -6.24
C LEU A 80 -2.26 -2.46 -5.94
N LEU A 81 -1.37 -2.33 -4.97
CA LEU A 81 -0.79 -1.05 -4.55
C LEU A 81 0.12 -0.42 -5.61
N SER A 82 0.71 -1.21 -6.52
CA SER A 82 1.61 -0.69 -7.54
C SER A 82 0.96 0.30 -8.51
N VAL A 83 -0.37 0.28 -8.64
CA VAL A 83 -1.10 1.21 -9.53
C VAL A 83 -1.19 2.64 -8.98
N ILE A 84 -0.86 2.80 -7.69
CA ILE A 84 -0.74 4.10 -7.00
C ILE A 84 0.69 4.35 -6.51
N ALA A 85 1.65 3.55 -6.97
CA ALA A 85 3.04 3.69 -6.55
C ALA A 85 3.67 4.96 -7.12
N GLU A 86 4.36 5.67 -6.25
CA GLU A 86 5.21 6.81 -6.55
C GLU A 86 6.68 6.42 -6.29
N PRO A 87 7.68 7.28 -6.62
CA PRO A 87 9.09 6.92 -6.55
C PRO A 87 9.55 6.35 -5.20
N ALA A 88 9.02 6.85 -4.09
CA ALA A 88 9.14 6.22 -2.78
C ALA A 88 7.93 5.31 -2.56
N PHE A 89 8.16 4.00 -2.43
CA PHE A 89 7.10 3.01 -2.23
C PHE A 89 7.60 1.92 -1.27
N LEU A 90 7.04 1.90 -0.06
CA LEU A 90 7.38 0.92 0.98
C LEU A 90 6.12 0.23 1.45
N VAL A 91 6.09 -1.09 1.30
CA VAL A 91 4.99 -1.95 1.73
C VAL A 91 5.46 -2.88 2.83
N ARG A 92 4.64 -3.05 3.86
CA ARG A 92 4.81 -4.09 4.89
C ARG A 92 3.51 -4.85 5.09
N GLN A 93 3.62 -6.12 5.48
CA GLN A 93 2.50 -6.84 6.05
C GLN A 93 2.47 -6.58 7.55
N ALA A 94 1.41 -5.93 8.03
CA ALA A 94 1.26 -5.53 9.43
C ALA A 94 0.53 -6.58 10.27
N GLY A 95 -0.23 -7.46 9.62
CA GLY A 95 -0.97 -8.56 10.24
C GLY A 95 -1.52 -9.53 9.19
N ASP A 96 -2.34 -10.47 9.64
CA ASP A 96 -3.06 -11.34 8.71
C ASP A 96 -4.09 -10.53 7.91
N GLY A 97 -4.02 -10.61 6.57
CA GLY A 97 -4.84 -9.80 5.67
C GLY A 97 -4.61 -8.27 5.70
N VAL A 98 -3.69 -7.75 6.53
CA VAL A 98 -3.46 -6.31 6.70
C VAL A 98 -2.09 -5.89 6.14
N PHE A 99 -2.12 -4.97 5.19
CA PHE A 99 -0.94 -4.45 4.51
C PHE A 99 -0.91 -2.93 4.60
N GLU A 100 0.25 -2.39 4.91
CA GLU A 100 0.45 -0.95 5.00
C GLU A 100 1.45 -0.51 3.96
N CYS A 101 1.17 0.64 3.36
CA CYS A 101 1.96 1.25 2.33
C CYS A 101 2.17 2.73 2.65
N VAL A 102 3.42 3.17 2.56
CA VAL A 102 3.71 4.58 2.30
C VAL A 102 4.16 4.70 0.85
N THR A 103 3.54 5.62 0.13
CA THR A 103 3.91 5.98 -1.25
C THR A 103 4.06 7.49 -1.34
N GLY A 104 5.03 7.99 -2.10
CA GLY A 104 5.30 9.43 -2.19
C GLY A 104 6.41 9.83 -3.16
N VAL A 105 6.56 11.14 -3.33
CA VAL A 105 7.70 11.81 -3.96
C VAL A 105 8.53 12.50 -2.87
N MET A 106 9.80 12.13 -2.72
CA MET A 106 10.74 12.81 -1.84
C MET A 106 11.49 13.94 -2.59
N PRO A 107 12.11 14.89 -1.87
CA PRO A 107 12.97 15.90 -2.49
C PRO A 107 14.09 15.26 -3.34
N GLY A 108 14.13 15.62 -4.62
CA GLY A 108 15.10 15.13 -5.59
C GLY A 108 14.68 13.85 -6.33
N ASP A 109 13.53 13.27 -6.00
CA ASP A 109 12.99 12.15 -6.77
C ASP A 109 12.52 12.63 -8.16
N PRO A 110 12.72 11.83 -9.22
CA PRO A 110 12.13 12.14 -10.52
C PRO A 110 10.60 12.03 -10.45
N PRO A 111 9.85 12.85 -11.21
CA PRO A 111 10.30 13.84 -12.19
C PRO A 111 10.55 15.25 -11.59
N GLY A 112 10.68 15.39 -10.26
CA GLY A 112 10.92 16.67 -9.60
C GLY A 112 9.64 17.40 -9.14
N TYR A 113 8.57 16.67 -8.86
CA TYR A 113 7.37 17.26 -8.23
C TYR A 113 7.66 17.78 -6.81
N ARG A 114 6.77 18.63 -6.29
CA ARG A 114 6.80 19.01 -4.88
C ARG A 114 6.67 17.74 -4.04
N SER A 115 7.36 17.68 -2.90
CA SER A 115 7.27 16.50 -2.04
C SER A 115 5.86 16.34 -1.48
N HIS A 116 5.33 15.12 -1.60
CA HIS A 116 4.05 14.70 -1.07
C HIS A 116 3.99 13.16 -1.01
N GLY A 117 2.94 12.62 -0.39
CA GLY A 117 2.63 11.21 -0.43
C GLY A 117 1.38 10.84 0.36
N HIS A 118 1.19 9.54 0.53
CA HIS A 118 0.01 8.95 1.14
C HIS A 118 0.38 7.77 2.05
N LEU A 119 -0.46 7.55 3.06
CA LEU A 119 -0.50 6.33 3.85
C LEU A 119 -1.74 5.53 3.45
N VAL A 120 -1.55 4.29 3.03
CA VAL A 120 -2.63 3.40 2.62
C VAL A 120 -2.56 2.11 3.42
N ARG A 121 -3.68 1.71 4.00
CA ARG A 121 -3.85 0.42 4.67
C ARG A 121 -4.83 -0.42 3.87
N VAL A 122 -4.36 -1.51 3.28
CA VAL A 122 -5.24 -2.48 2.61
C VAL A 122 -5.62 -3.55 3.61
N VAL A 123 -6.92 -3.72 3.81
CA VAL A 123 -7.50 -4.84 4.56
C VAL A 123 -8.14 -5.78 3.55
N VAL A 124 -7.54 -6.96 3.39
CA VAL A 124 -8.03 -8.00 2.49
C VAL A 124 -9.11 -8.81 3.20
N GLU A 125 -10.34 -8.67 2.73
CA GLU A 125 -11.44 -9.52 3.20
C GLU A 125 -11.31 -10.93 2.60
N PRO A 126 -11.72 -11.97 3.35
CA PRO A 126 -11.83 -13.31 2.80
C PRO A 126 -12.63 -13.32 1.50
N SER A 127 -12.17 -14.10 0.52
CA SER A 127 -12.96 -14.37 -0.68
C SER A 127 -14.30 -14.95 -0.22
N GLY A 128 -15.40 -14.30 -0.58
CA GLY A 128 -16.73 -14.79 -0.24
C GLY A 128 -16.94 -16.15 -0.89
N GLY A 129 -16.73 -17.23 -0.13
CA GLY A 129 -17.10 -18.57 -0.56
C GLY A 129 -18.60 -18.56 -0.85
N GLY A 130 -18.98 -19.00 -2.05
CA GLY A 130 -20.37 -19.19 -2.39
C GLY A 130 -21.07 -19.96 -1.27
N GLN A 131 -22.24 -19.47 -0.86
CA GLN A 131 -23.17 -20.27 -0.09
C GLN A 131 -23.35 -21.58 -0.86
N GLY A 132 -22.82 -22.67 -0.30
CA GLY A 132 -23.17 -24.00 -0.75
C GLY A 132 -24.67 -24.13 -0.64
N LEU A 133 -25.34 -24.31 -1.77
CA LEU A 133 -26.67 -24.90 -1.82
C LEU A 133 -26.52 -26.32 -1.26
N GLY A 134 -26.69 -26.46 0.06
CA GLY A 134 -26.95 -27.74 0.72
C GLY A 134 -28.37 -28.16 0.37
N GLY A 135 -28.49 -29.40 -0.12
CA GLY A 135 -29.73 -30.01 -0.64
C GLY A 135 -30.76 -30.40 0.39
#